data_AF-B6Y9W2-F1
#
_entry.id   AF-B6Y9W2-F1
#
_cell.length_a   1.000
_cell.length_b   1.000
_cell.length_c   1.000
_cell.angle_alpha   90.00
_cell.angle_beta   90.00
_cell.angle_gamma   90.00
#
_symmetry.space_group_name_H-M   'P 1'
#
loop_
_entity.id
_entity.type
_entity.pdbx_description
1 polymer ?
#
loop_
_entity_poly.entity_id
_entity_poly.type
_entity_poly.pdbx_seq_one_letter_code
_entity_poly.pdbx_strand_id
1 'polypeptide(L)' 'MLKSGCQWRMLPKEFPKWRNCYDYFKRWSKKPNEDRESVLEIVLKKISWRGSFQQWSEYKNKLLHH' A
#
# COMPACT_ATOMS: atom_id res chain seq x y z
N MET A 1 -15.58 11.95 9.53
CA MET A 1 -15.04 11.02 8.52
C MET A 1 -13.56 11.33 8.27
N LEU A 2 -12.63 10.70 8.98
CA LEU A 2 -11.21 10.72 8.63
C LEU A 2 -10.95 9.62 7.58
N LYS A 3 -11.46 9.84 6.36
CA LYS A 3 -11.20 8.93 5.24
C LYS A 3 -9.96 9.43 4.51
N SER A 4 -8.97 8.55 4.39
CA SER A 4 -7.67 8.71 3.71
C SER A 4 -6.62 9.53 4.47
N GLY A 5 -5.40 9.00 4.53
CA GLY A 5 -4.23 9.72 5.02
C GLY A 5 -3.87 10.92 4.15
N CYS A 6 -2.62 11.39 4.24
CA CYS A 6 -2.14 12.55 3.48
C CYS A 6 -2.51 12.46 1.99
N GLN A 7 -3.19 13.48 1.46
CA GLN A 7 -3.60 13.52 0.06
C GLN A 7 -2.35 13.61 -0.85
N TRP A 8 -2.36 12.91 -1.99
CA TRP A 8 -1.26 13.01 -2.97
C TRP A 8 -0.96 14.46 -3.40
N ARG A 9 -1.97 15.34 -3.41
CA ARG A 9 -1.82 16.76 -3.74
C ARG A 9 -1.08 17.57 -2.68
N MET A 10 -0.94 17.04 -1.46
CA MET A 10 -0.27 17.67 -0.33
C MET A 10 1.20 17.23 -0.20
N LEU A 11 1.75 16.55 -1.21
CA LEU A 11 3.16 16.17 -1.22
C LEU A 11 4.08 17.41 -1.11
N PRO A 12 5.13 17.37 -0.27
CA PRO A 12 6.12 18.43 -0.18
C PRO A 12 6.78 18.74 -1.52
N LYS A 13 7.27 19.98 -1.68
CA LYS A 13 7.88 20.45 -2.93
C LYS A 13 9.23 19.78 -3.24
N GLU A 14 9.88 19.14 -2.26
CA GLU A 14 11.11 18.38 -2.52
C GLU A 14 10.86 17.10 -3.33
N PHE A 15 9.62 16.61 -3.36
CA PHE A 15 9.25 15.43 -4.14
C PHE A 15 8.97 15.78 -5.60
N PRO A 16 9.16 14.82 -6.53
CA PRO A 16 8.65 14.94 -7.88
C PRO A 16 7.15 15.26 -7.87
N LYS A 17 6.65 15.86 -8.96
CA LYS A 17 5.22 16.18 -9.12
C LYS A 17 4.36 14.98 -8.70
N TRP A 18 3.34 15.23 -7.87
CA TRP A 18 2.48 14.19 -7.30
C TRP A 18 1.92 13.18 -8.32
N ARG A 19 1.70 13.63 -9.57
CA ARG A 19 1.26 12.77 -10.69
C ARG A 19 2.26 11.65 -10.97
N ASN A 20 3.55 11.97 -10.99
CA ASN A 20 4.60 10.99 -11.23
C ASN A 20 4.66 9.99 -10.08
N CYS A 21 4.64 10.47 -8.83
CA CYS A 21 4.58 9.61 -7.64
C CYS A 21 3.37 8.67 -7.69
N TYR A 22 2.20 9.20 -8.05
CA TYR A 22 0.98 8.43 -8.18
C TYR A 22 1.05 7.40 -9.34
N ASP A 23 1.69 7.74 -10.45
CA ASP A 23 1.85 6.82 -11.58
C ASP A 23 2.70 5.60 -11.20
N TYR A 24 3.81 5.80 -10.48
CA TYR A 24 4.61 4.71 -9.95
C TYR A 24 3.84 3.90 -8.90
N PHE A 25 3.18 4.57 -7.96
CA PHE A 25 2.33 3.92 -6.96
C PHE A 25 1.26 3.03 -7.62
N LYS A 26 0.58 3.54 -8.65
CA LYS A 26 -0.45 2.81 -9.40
C LYS A 26 0.13 1.58 -10.11
N ARG A 27 1.30 1.71 -10.73
CA ARG A 27 1.99 0.58 -11.38
C ARG A 27 2.37 -0.50 -10.36
N TRP A 28 2.86 -0.12 -9.19
CA TRP A 28 3.25 -1.08 -8.15
C TRP A 28 2.08 -1.69 -7.39
N SER A 29 0.94 -0.99 -7.34
CA SER A 29 -0.31 -1.48 -6.76
C SER A 29 -1.07 -2.42 -7.70
N LYS A 30 -0.72 -2.44 -8.99
CA LYS A 30 -1.37 -3.31 -9.97
C LYS A 30 -1.02 -4.77 -9.67
N LYS A 31 -2.04 -5.58 -9.42
CA LYS A 31 -1.89 -7.03 -9.31
C LYS A 31 -1.82 -7.64 -10.72
N PRO A 32 -0.91 -8.59 -10.97
CA PRO A 32 -0.87 -9.29 -12.24
C PRO A 32 -2.07 -10.23 -12.38
N ASN A 33 -2.44 -10.94 -11.30
CA ASN A 33 -3.59 -11.86 -11.21
C ASN A 33 -4.29 -11.66 -9.85
N GLU A 34 -5.55 -12.10 -9.73
CA GLU A 34 -6.30 -12.02 -8.45
C GLU A 34 -5.61 -12.79 -7.31
N ASP A 35 -5.01 -13.95 -7.63
CA ASP A 35 -4.31 -14.79 -6.66
C ASP A 35 -2.90 -14.31 -6.30
N ARG A 36 -2.35 -13.32 -7.02
CA ARG A 36 -0.96 -12.86 -6.84
C ARG A 36 -0.91 -11.48 -6.21
N GLU A 37 -0.01 -11.34 -5.24
CA GLU A 37 0.22 -10.06 -4.57
C GLU A 37 0.91 -9.07 -5.50
N SER A 38 0.57 -7.78 -5.33
CA SER A 38 1.24 -6.70 -6.03
C SER A 38 2.66 -6.48 -5.49
N VAL A 39 3.53 -5.84 -6.28
CA VAL A 39 4.89 -5.47 -5.85
C VAL A 39 4.84 -4.62 -4.59
N LEU A 40 3.88 -3.70 -4.51
CA LEU A 40 3.66 -2.88 -3.32
C LEU A 40 3.37 -3.73 -2.09
N GLU A 41 2.46 -4.71 -2.17
CA GLU A 41 2.12 -5.61 -1.06
C GLU A 41 3.34 -6.43 -0.59
N ILE A 42 4.14 -6.96 -1.53
CA ILE A 42 5.34 -7.74 -1.21
C ILE A 42 6.38 -6.89 -0.46
N VAL A 43 6.65 -5.67 -0.95
CA VAL A 43 7.59 -4.75 -0.31
C VAL A 43 7.07 -4.28 1.04
N LEU A 44 5.78 -3.92 1.13
CA LEU A 44 5.15 -3.52 2.39
C LEU A 44 5.24 -4.62 3.44
N LYS A 45 5.01 -5.88 3.05
CA LYS A 45 5.28 -7.03 3.93
C LYS A 45 6.73 -7.01 4.38
N LYS A 46 7.70 -7.04 3.46
CA LYS A 46 9.15 -7.08 3.74
C LYS A 46 9.62 -5.96 4.69
N ILE A 47 9.13 -4.74 4.54
CA ILE A 47 9.48 -3.61 5.43
C ILE A 47 8.75 -3.70 6.77
N SER A 48 7.50 -4.17 6.79
CA SER A 48 6.70 -4.30 8.02
C SER A 48 7.27 -5.37 8.98
N TRP A 49 7.99 -6.37 8.47
CA TRP A 49 8.68 -7.37 9.30
C TRP A 49 9.75 -6.80 10.24
N ARG A 50 10.23 -5.56 10.02
CA ARG A 50 11.27 -4.94 10.87
C ARG A 50 10.73 -4.02 11.97
N GLY A 51 9.41 -3.97 12.21
CA GLY A 51 8.82 -3.20 13.31
C GLY A 51 7.51 -3.80 13.79
N SER A 52 7.40 -4.02 15.09
CA SER A 52 6.22 -4.57 15.77
C SER A 52 4.99 -3.66 15.60
N PHE A 53 4.13 -3.95 14.64
CA PHE A 53 2.74 -3.52 14.63
C PHE A 53 1.89 -4.68 14.10
N GLN A 54 0.90 -5.08 14.88
CA GLN A 54 0.15 -6.34 14.71
C GLN A 54 -0.25 -6.62 13.25
N GLN A 55 -0.03 -7.88 12.88
CA GLN A 55 -0.04 -8.41 11.53
C GLN A 55 -1.42 -8.24 10.86
N TRP A 56 -1.57 -7.24 9.98
CA TRP A 56 -2.78 -7.01 9.17
C TRP A 56 -3.14 -8.22 8.27
N SER A 57 -2.21 -9.15 8.02
CA SER A 57 -2.52 -10.40 7.32
C SER A 57 -3.35 -11.40 8.16
N GLU A 58 -3.36 -11.29 9.49
CA GLU A 58 -4.29 -12.05 10.33
C GLU A 58 -5.74 -11.55 10.16
N TYR A 59 -5.92 -10.26 9.89
CA TYR A 59 -7.24 -9.67 9.68
C TYR A 59 -7.85 -10.08 8.33
N LYS A 60 -7.05 -10.17 7.25
CA LYS A 60 -7.54 -10.66 5.94
C LYS A 60 -8.02 -12.12 5.99
N ASN A 61 -7.32 -13.00 6.72
CA ASN A 61 -7.77 -14.39 6.87
C ASN A 61 -9.10 -14.48 7.63
N LYS A 62 -9.32 -13.65 8.65
CA LYS A 62 -10.59 -13.62 9.40
C LYS A 62 -11.79 -13.11 8.58
N LEU A 63 -11.57 -12.21 7.62
CA LEU A 63 -12.63 -11.65 6.79
C LEU A 63 -13.07 -12.55 5.62
N LEU A 64 -12.23 -13.51 5.22
CA LEU A 64 -12.52 -14.43 4.10
C LEU A 64 -13.22 -15.72 4.57
N HIS A 65 -13.42 -15.90 5.88
CA HIS A 65 -14.03 -17.08 6.50
C HIS A 65 -15.42 -16.80 7.12
N HIS A 66 -16.18 -15.87 6.56
CA HIS A 66 -17.59 -15.62 6.90
C HIS A 66 -18.47 -15.56 5.66
#